data_AF-A0A9N9J5J4-F1
#
_entry.id   AF-A0A9N9J5J4-F1
#
_cell.length_a   1.000
_cell.length_b   1.000
_cell.length_c   1.000
_cell.angle_alpha   90.00
_cell.angle_beta   90.00
_cell.angle_gamma   90.00
#
_symmetry.space_group_name_H-M   'P 1'
#
loop_
_entity.id
_entity.type
_entity.pdbx_description
1 polymer ?
#
loop_
_entity_poly.entity_id
_entity_poly.type
_entity_poly.pdbx_seq_one_letter_code
_entity_poly.pdbx_strand_id
1 'polypeptide(L)' 'KCSSLNVDGCRPFPSDDYDDCTEEGFCEEWSAAKTDMIFACIVGVVTFFYLLYVLLIGGRNLKQTGWKYISGAIFITC' A
#
# COMPACT_ATOMS: atom_id res chain seq x y z
N LYS A 1 7.91 16.59 12.99
CA LYS A 1 7.05 17.14 11.90
C LYS A 1 7.92 17.58 10.72
N CYS A 2 7.67 17.02 9.54
CA CYS A 2 8.29 17.49 8.31
C CYS A 2 7.62 18.78 7.84
N SER A 3 8.39 19.81 7.60
CA SER A 3 7.91 21.08 7.05
C SER A 3 8.97 21.62 6.10
N SER A 4 8.56 22.36 5.08
CA SER A 4 9.44 22.89 4.04
C SER A 4 10.57 23.81 4.55
N LEU A 5 10.52 24.22 5.83
CA LEU A 5 11.53 25.05 6.49
C LEU A 5 12.61 24.27 7.28
N ASN A 6 12.50 22.94 7.42
CA ASN A 6 13.51 22.17 8.16
C ASN A 6 14.73 21.85 7.29
N VAL A 7 15.82 22.59 7.51
CA VAL A 7 17.11 22.47 6.79
C VAL A 7 17.84 21.16 7.14
N ASP A 8 17.59 20.59 8.33
CA ASP A 8 18.24 19.37 8.82
C ASP A 8 17.53 18.06 8.39
N GLY A 9 16.50 18.18 7.54
CA GLY A 9 15.78 17.04 6.98
C GLY A 9 14.58 16.55 7.81
N CYS A 10 13.97 15.49 7.31
CA CYS A 10 12.79 14.87 7.89
C CYS A 10 13.19 13.80 8.91
N ARG A 11 12.76 13.95 10.17
CA ARG A 11 12.87 12.86 11.15
C ARG A 11 11.87 11.73 10.84
N PRO A 12 12.18 10.47 11.19
CA PRO A 12 11.22 9.37 11.11
C PRO A 12 10.01 9.64 12.02
N PHE A 13 8.84 9.26 11.53
CA PHE A 13 7.55 9.36 12.24
C PHE A 13 6.85 7.99 12.19
N PRO A 14 6.16 7.60 13.28
CA PRO A 14 6.18 8.18 14.61
C PRO A 14 7.45 7.78 15.38
N SER A 15 7.72 8.45 16.50
CA SER A 15 8.85 8.15 17.37
C SER A 15 8.48 8.43 18.84
N ASP A 16 8.80 7.47 19.71
CA ASP A 16 8.58 7.58 21.16
C ASP A 16 9.33 8.78 21.76
N ASP A 17 10.54 9.06 21.28
CA ASP A 17 11.40 10.15 21.76
C ASP A 17 10.80 11.56 21.54
N TYR A 18 9.80 11.67 20.66
CA TYR A 18 9.17 12.94 20.28
C TYR A 18 7.69 13.02 20.68
N ASP A 19 7.22 12.13 21.56
CA ASP A 19 5.85 12.13 22.08
C ASP A 19 4.79 11.96 20.96
N ASP A 20 5.17 11.32 19.84
CA ASP A 20 4.24 11.02 18.73
C ASP A 20 3.30 9.86 19.07
N CYS A 21 3.65 9.05 20.07
CA CYS A 21 2.92 7.86 20.52
C CYS A 21 2.05 8.16 21.75
N THR A 22 1.50 9.36 21.83
CA THR A 22 0.71 9.85 22.98
C THR A 22 -0.60 9.12 23.18
N GLU A 23 -1.20 8.62 22.10
CA GLU A 23 -2.38 7.76 22.14
C GLU A 23 -1.96 6.31 22.32
N GLU A 24 -2.59 5.60 23.27
CA GLU A 24 -2.32 4.18 23.52
C GLU A 24 -2.51 3.37 22.23
N GLY A 25 -1.49 2.63 21.83
CA GLY A 25 -1.52 1.78 20.63
C GLY A 25 -1.23 2.50 19.31
N PHE A 26 -1.19 3.84 19.25
CA PHE A 26 -1.02 4.58 17.99
C PHE A 26 0.20 4.16 17.18
N CYS A 27 1.35 3.96 17.84
CA CYS A 27 2.58 3.59 17.15
C CYS A 27 2.59 2.13 16.68
N GLU A 28 1.88 1.24 17.38
CA GLU A 28 1.68 -0.14 16.95
C GLU A 28 0.74 -0.19 15.74
N GLU A 29 -0.39 0.53 15.80
CA GLU A 29 -1.34 0.67 14.71
C GLU A 29 -0.70 1.33 13.48
N TRP A 30 0.12 2.36 13.67
CA TRP A 30 0.85 2.99 12.58
C TRP A 30 1.88 2.04 11.95
N SER A 31 2.55 1.23 12.76
CA SER A 31 3.47 0.21 12.26
C SER A 31 2.74 -0.85 11.43
N ALA A 32 1.55 -1.26 11.87
CA ALA A 32 0.67 -2.15 11.09
C ALA A 32 0.24 -1.49 9.78
N ALA A 33 -0.27 -0.25 9.82
CA ALA A 33 -0.66 0.50 8.63
C ALA A 33 0.49 0.68 7.63
N LYS A 34 1.71 0.94 8.11
CA LYS A 34 2.92 1.00 7.28
C LYS A 34 3.18 -0.34 6.58
N THR A 35 3.01 -1.45 7.29
CA THR A 35 3.17 -2.79 6.73
C THR A 35 2.11 -3.08 5.67
N ASP A 36 0.86 -2.70 5.95
CA ASP A 36 -0.27 -2.85 5.04
C ASP A 36 -0.08 -2.02 3.75
N MET A 37 0.47 -0.81 3.85
CA MET A 37 0.82 0.00 2.67
C MET A 37 1.85 -0.70 1.78
N ILE A 38 2.88 -1.30 2.37
CA ILE A 38 3.90 -2.05 1.61
C ILE A 38 3.25 -3.25 0.91
N PHE A 39 2.40 -3.99 1.63
CA PHE A 39 1.66 -5.12 1.08
C PHE A 39 0.73 -4.69 -0.07
N ALA A 40 -0.02 -3.61 0.11
CA ALA A 40 -0.90 -3.04 -0.92
C ALA A 40 -0.11 -2.62 -2.17
N CYS A 41 1.09 -2.04 -2.01
CA CYS A 41 1.96 -1.73 -3.15
C CYS A 41 2.37 -2.99 -3.92
N ILE A 42 2.74 -4.07 -3.24
CA ILE A 42 3.13 -5.33 -3.88
C ILE A 42 1.94 -5.92 -4.65
N VAL A 43 0.77 -6.03 -4.01
CA VAL A 43 -0.44 -6.55 -4.64
C VAL A 43 -0.87 -5.67 -5.83
N GLY A 44 -0.75 -4.34 -5.69
CA GLY A 44 -1.03 -3.39 -6.76
C GLY A 44 -0.14 -3.59 -7.99
N VAL A 45 1.17 -3.76 -7.79
CA VAL A 45 2.12 -4.02 -8.88
C VAL A 45 1.83 -5.35 -9.57
N VAL A 46 1.57 -6.42 -8.81
CA VAL A 46 1.22 -7.74 -9.37
C VAL A 46 -0.07 -7.66 -10.18
N THR A 47 -1.09 -6.97 -9.65
CA THR A 47 -2.38 -6.78 -10.32
C THR A 47 -2.22 -5.97 -11.60
N PHE A 48 -1.38 -4.95 -11.59
CA PHE A 48 -1.08 -4.13 -12.76
C PHE A 48 -0.43 -4.95 -13.88
N PHE A 49 0.58 -5.77 -13.57
CA PHE A 49 1.19 -6.65 -14.57
C PHE A 49 0.24 -7.72 -15.08
N TYR A 50 -0.62 -8.27 -14.21
CA TYR A 50 -1.66 -9.21 -14.63
C TYR A 50 -2.66 -8.56 -15.59
N LEU A 51 -3.07 -7.32 -15.32
CA LEU A 51 -3.91 -6.52 -16.22
C LEU A 51 -3.25 -6.33 -17.59
N LEU A 52 -1.97 -5.93 -17.62
CA LEU A 52 -1.21 -5.81 -18.87
C LEU A 52 -1.17 -7.13 -19.63
N TYR A 53 -0.90 -8.24 -18.96
CA TYR A 53 -0.89 -9.56 -19.56
C TYR A 53 -2.25 -9.93 -20.18
N VAL A 54 -3.34 -9.78 -19.42
CA VAL A 54 -4.70 -10.11 -19.88
C VAL A 54 -5.13 -9.21 -21.04
N LEU A 55 -4.76 -7.93 -21.04
CA LEU A 55 -5.15 -6.98 -22.09
C LEU A 55 -4.36 -7.19 -23.39
N LEU A 56 -3.04 -7.30 -23.30
CA LEU A 56 -2.11 -7.34 -24.44
C LEU A 56 -1.99 -8.73 -25.06
N ILE A 57 -1.95 -9.77 -24.23
CA ILE A 57 -1.67 -11.15 -24.66
C ILE A 57 -2.91 -12.04 -24.53
N GLY A 58 -3.84 -11.69 -23.64
CA GLY A 58 -5.02 -12.50 -23.34
C GLY A 58 -6.07 -12.53 -24.46
N GLY A 59 -6.52 -13.74 -24.80
CA GLY A 59 -7.71 -13.98 -25.62
C GLY A 59 -9.04 -13.71 -24.88
N ARG A 60 -10.18 -13.91 -25.56
CA ARG A 60 -11.53 -13.63 -25.01
C ARG A 60 -11.79 -14.26 -23.63
N ASN A 61 -11.37 -15.51 -23.43
CA ASN A 61 -11.61 -16.25 -22.19
C ASN A 61 -10.84 -15.67 -21.00
N LEU A 62 -9.55 -15.34 -21.18
CA LEU A 62 -8.72 -14.71 -20.16
C LEU A 62 -9.27 -13.33 -19.75
N LYS A 63 -9.78 -12.56 -20.71
CA LYS A 63 -10.41 -11.27 -20.44
C LYS A 63 -11.70 -11.39 -19.62
N GLN A 64 -12.51 -12.43 -19.85
CA GLN A 64 -13.74 -12.65 -19.09
C GLN A 64 -13.48 -13.16 -17.66
N THR A 65 -12.50 -14.06 -17.48
CA THR A 65 -12.16 -14.58 -16.15
C THR A 65 -11.28 -13.60 -15.36
N GLY A 66 -10.47 -12.78 -16.03
CA GLY A 66 -9.52 -11.85 -15.42
C GLY A 66 -10.15 -10.87 -14.43
N TRP A 67 -11.35 -10.37 -14.72
CA TRP A 67 -12.09 -9.45 -13.84
C TRP A 67 -12.35 -10.01 -12.44
N LYS A 68 -12.52 -11.33 -12.29
CA LYS A 68 -12.72 -11.97 -10.99
C LYS A 68 -11.48 -11.86 -10.09
N TYR A 69 -10.30 -11.96 -10.69
CA TYR A 69 -9.03 -11.85 -9.97
C TYR A 69 -8.75 -10.40 -9.57
N ILE A 70 -9.09 -9.45 -10.45
CA ILE A 70 -8.96 -8.02 -10.16
C ILE A 70 -9.89 -7.60 -9.01
N SER A 71 -11.15 -8.04 -9.01
CA SER A 71 -12.07 -7.74 -7.92
C SER A 71 -11.61 -8.35 -6.58
N GLY A 72 -11.04 -9.55 -6.62
CA GLY A 72 -10.46 -10.19 -5.43
C GLY A 72 -9.25 -9.43 -4.88
N ALA A 73 -8.36 -8.98 -5.77
CA ALA A 73 -7.19 -8.19 -5.38
C ALA A 73 -7.58 -6.86 -4.71
N ILE A 74 -8.58 -6.16 -5.26
CA ILE A 74 -9.09 -4.90 -4.67
C ILE A 74 -9.63 -5.14 -3.25
N PHE A 75 -10.40 -6.22 -3.05
CA PHE A 75 -10.96 -6.55 -1.74
C PHE A 75 -9.88 -6.89 -0.71
N ILE A 76 -8.78 -7.53 -1.12
CA ILE A 76 -7.66 -7.89 -0.22
C ILE A 76 -6.85 -6.67 0.22
N THR A 77 -6.82 -5.61 -0.59
CA THR A 77 -6.08 -4.37 -0.32
C THR A 77 -6.92 -3.25 0.30
N CYS A 78 -8.21 -3.50 0.55
CA CYS A 78 -9.17 -2.57 1.15
C CYS A 78 -9.32 -2.87 2.65
#